data_AF-A0A8H6HFE7-F1
#
_entry.id   AF-A0A8H6HFE7-F1
#
_cell.length_a   1.000
_cell.length_b   1.000
_cell.length_c   1.000
_cell.angle_alpha   90.00
_cell.angle_beta   90.00
_cell.angle_gamma   90.00
#
_symmetry.space_group_name_H-M   'P 1'
#
loop_
_entity.id
_entity.type
_entity.pdbx_description
1 polymer ?
#
loop_
_entity_poly.entity_id
_entity_poly.type
_entity_poly.pdbx_seq_one_letter_code
_entity_poly.pdbx_strand_id
1 'polypeptide(L)'
;MAPRLADIGFVRILDIVVIGAGLSTALKLQETGRDRVAIVAEVLPNDPKHINLANQTLVSEKKTIEKETFEEMWKLSETSEAKECFRRIEHFEYTSSERDESEPTPREYMPEFRYLDRSKLPSEPFHVASGEFFYTITIDVPAYLPYLLSHFLFAGGRILRGSVLHLSQIAENGVYAFLSPDERSSGTVKPEPPAGIVVCVGLGARWLGGVEDEKGSLDQRREDCEAL
;
A
#
# COMPACT_ATOMS: atom_id res chain seq x y z
N MET A 1 47.13 -7.42 12.38
CA MET A 1 46.48 -6.54 13.38
C MET A 1 45.00 -6.51 13.01
N ALA A 2 44.19 -7.37 13.64
CA ALA A 2 42.76 -7.46 13.36
C ALA A 2 42.03 -6.29 14.04
N PRO A 3 41.04 -5.65 13.39
CA PRO A 3 40.27 -4.59 14.02
C PRO A 3 39.44 -5.17 15.18
N ARG A 4 39.36 -4.40 16.27
CA ARG A 4 38.66 -4.77 17.51
C ARG A 4 37.15 -4.76 17.26
N LEU A 5 36.48 -5.82 17.70
CA LEU A 5 35.02 -6.04 17.71
C LEU A 5 34.19 -5.01 18.52
N ALA A 6 34.76 -3.88 18.93
CA ALA A 6 34.17 -2.96 19.90
C ALA A 6 33.37 -1.79 19.30
N ASP A 7 33.37 -1.61 17.98
CA ASP A 7 32.65 -0.51 17.30
C ASP A 7 31.31 -0.94 16.67
N ILE A 8 30.77 -2.11 17.06
CA ILE A 8 29.42 -2.51 16.65
C ILE A 8 28.44 -1.82 17.60
N GLY A 9 28.04 -0.59 17.25
CA GLY A 9 26.94 0.10 17.92
C GLY A 9 25.73 -0.82 18.03
N PHE A 10 25.20 -0.97 19.25
CA PHE A 10 24.02 -1.79 19.50
C PHE A 10 22.83 -1.20 18.73
N VAL A 11 22.52 -1.75 17.56
CA VAL A 11 21.32 -1.36 16.81
C VAL A 11 20.13 -1.85 17.62
N ARG A 12 19.43 -0.92 18.28
CA ARG A 12 18.19 -1.23 18.99
C ARG A 12 17.14 -1.61 17.95
N ILE A 13 16.71 -2.86 18.00
CA ILE A 13 15.59 -3.35 17.20
C ILE A 13 14.30 -2.79 17.81
N LEU A 14 13.46 -2.17 16.97
CA LEU A 14 12.18 -1.60 17.38
C LEU A 14 11.03 -2.56 17.08
N ASP A 15 10.10 -2.72 18.02
CA ASP A 15 8.89 -3.52 17.78
C ASP A 15 7.79 -2.63 17.20
N ILE A 16 7.39 -2.90 15.95
CA ILE A 16 6.35 -2.14 15.24
C ILE A 16 5.15 -3.05 14.99
N VAL A 17 3.94 -2.53 15.27
CA VAL A 17 2.69 -3.25 15.00
C VAL A 17 1.94 -2.56 13.87
N VAL A 18 1.63 -3.31 12.82
CA VAL A 18 0.79 -2.87 11.70
C VAL A 18 -0.62 -3.42 11.91
N ILE A 19 -1.63 -2.56 11.93
CA ILE A 19 -3.04 -2.97 12.08
C ILE A 19 -3.69 -2.98 10.70
N GLY A 20 -4.28 -4.10 10.31
CA GLY A 20 -4.81 -4.33 8.97
C GLY A 20 -3.76 -4.84 7.99
N ALA A 21 -4.21 -5.35 6.83
CA ALA A 21 -3.35 -6.02 5.84
C ALA A 21 -2.52 -5.04 4.98
N GLY A 22 -1.87 -4.05 5.61
CA GLY A 22 -0.94 -3.10 4.98
C GLY A 22 0.39 -3.74 4.59
N LEU A 23 0.36 -4.75 3.73
CA LEU A 23 1.50 -5.63 3.43
C LEU A 23 2.70 -4.90 2.84
N SER A 24 2.49 -3.92 1.95
CA SER A 24 3.58 -3.13 1.36
C SER A 24 4.34 -2.34 2.43
N THR A 25 3.61 -1.69 3.34
CA THR A 25 4.19 -0.94 4.46
C THR A 25 4.93 -1.86 5.42
N ALA A 26 4.30 -2.97 5.81
CA ALA A 26 4.89 -3.94 6.73
C ALA A 26 6.18 -4.56 6.16
N LEU A 27 6.17 -4.91 4.87
CA LEU A 27 7.34 -5.42 4.17
C LEU A 27 8.47 -4.39 4.13
N LYS A 28 8.20 -3.15 3.71
CA LYS A 28 9.23 -2.11 3.64
C LYS A 28 9.86 -1.80 5.00
N LEU A 29 9.08 -1.79 6.08
CA LEU A 29 9.59 -1.63 7.44
C LEU A 29 10.48 -2.82 7.84
N GLN A 30 10.04 -4.05 7.58
CA GLN A 30 10.78 -5.26 7.90
C GLN A 30 12.10 -5.36 7.12
N GLU A 31 12.10 -4.98 5.84
CA GLU A 31 13.28 -4.99 4.97
C GLU A 31 14.38 -4.00 5.39
N THR A 32 14.08 -3.02 6.26
CA THR A 32 15.12 -2.12 6.81
C THR A 32 16.11 -2.86 7.71
N GLY A 33 15.72 -4.03 8.24
CA GLY A 33 16.48 -4.79 9.24
C GLY A 33 16.61 -4.10 10.61
N ARG A 34 15.90 -3.00 10.83
CA ARG A 34 15.92 -2.23 12.10
C ARG A 34 14.69 -2.49 12.97
N ASP A 35 13.64 -3.04 12.37
CA ASP A 35 12.35 -3.23 13.01
C ASP A 35 11.98 -4.72 13.04
N ARG A 36 11.32 -5.14 14.12
CA ARG A 36 10.53 -6.37 14.17
C ARG A 36 9.08 -5.99 13.96
N VAL A 37 8.55 -6.39 12.80
CA VAL A 37 7.22 -6.00 12.39
C VAL A 37 6.25 -7.16 12.58
N ALA A 38 5.14 -6.89 13.26
CA ALA A 38 4.01 -7.79 13.37
C ALA A 38 2.75 -7.16 12.77
N ILE A 39 2.03 -7.92 11.95
CA ILE A 39 0.72 -7.53 11.42
C ILE A 39 -0.37 -8.15 12.30
N VAL A 40 -1.31 -7.34 12.76
CA VAL A 40 -2.57 -7.78 13.37
C VAL A 40 -3.70 -7.46 12.41
N ALA A 41 -4.35 -8.48 11.85
CA ALA A 41 -5.42 -8.30 10.87
C ALA A 41 -6.52 -9.35 11.01
N GLU A 42 -7.77 -8.93 10.81
CA GLU A 42 -8.93 -9.83 10.79
C GLU A 42 -8.99 -10.62 9.48
N VAL A 43 -8.72 -9.94 8.36
CA VAL A 43 -8.76 -10.48 7.00
C VAL A 43 -7.36 -10.50 6.39
N LEU A 44 -6.99 -11.63 5.81
CA LEU A 44 -5.71 -11.88 5.13
C LEU A 44 -5.92 -12.13 3.63
N PRO A 45 -4.87 -12.01 2.80
CA PRO A 45 -4.98 -12.16 1.33
C PRO A 45 -5.68 -13.41 0.80
N ASN A 46 -5.57 -14.54 1.53
CA ASN A 46 -6.12 -15.82 1.11
C ASN A 46 -7.54 -16.08 1.65
N ASP A 47 -8.10 -15.14 2.40
CA ASP A 47 -9.47 -15.26 2.89
C ASP A 47 -10.48 -15.03 1.75
N PRO A 48 -11.69 -15.61 1.84
CA PRO A 48 -12.74 -15.36 0.87
C PRO A 48 -12.98 -13.86 0.67
N LYS A 49 -13.20 -13.44 -0.59
CA LYS A 49 -13.37 -12.03 -0.96
C LYS A 49 -14.43 -11.36 -0.10
N HIS A 50 -14.01 -10.43 0.74
CA HIS A 50 -14.87 -9.46 1.40
C HIS A 50 -14.79 -8.13 0.67
N ILE A 51 -15.85 -7.32 0.76
CA ILE A 51 -15.92 -5.96 0.18
C ILE A 51 -14.76 -5.04 0.61
N ASN A 52 -14.04 -5.44 1.67
CA ASN A 52 -12.90 -4.74 2.25
C ASN A 52 -11.56 -5.03 1.54
N LEU A 53 -11.50 -5.99 0.60
CA LEU A 53 -10.39 -6.07 -0.37
C LEU A 53 -10.65 -5.03 -1.47
N ALA A 54 -10.21 -3.79 -1.21
CA ALA A 54 -10.42 -2.69 -2.13
C ALA A 54 -9.77 -2.93 -3.51
N ASN A 55 -10.50 -2.54 -4.55
CA ASN A 55 -9.97 -2.45 -5.91
C ASN A 55 -8.79 -1.46 -5.94
N GLN A 56 -7.70 -1.86 -6.60
CA GLN A 56 -6.51 -1.06 -6.77
C GLN A 56 -6.73 0.03 -7.83
N THR A 57 -7.34 1.13 -7.43
CA THR A 57 -7.16 2.40 -8.11
C THR A 57 -6.35 3.28 -7.17
N LEU A 58 -5.06 3.43 -7.50
CA LEU A 58 -4.18 4.44 -6.92
C LEU A 58 -4.74 5.80 -7.32
N VAL A 59 -5.71 6.31 -6.57
CA VAL A 59 -6.10 7.72 -6.63
C VAL A 59 -5.54 8.32 -5.36
N SER A 60 -4.26 8.69 -5.41
CA SER A 60 -3.65 9.49 -4.37
C SER A 60 -3.81 10.95 -4.75
N GLU A 61 -4.22 11.80 -3.82
CA GLU A 61 -4.23 13.25 -4.07
C GLU A 61 -2.80 13.83 -4.20
N LYS A 62 -1.77 12.97 -4.06
CA LYS A 62 -0.35 13.32 -4.08
C LYS A 62 0.35 12.65 -5.26
N LYS A 63 0.41 13.35 -6.39
CA LYS A 63 1.06 12.94 -7.65
C LYS A 63 2.46 12.30 -7.47
N THR A 64 3.22 12.72 -6.46
CA THR A 64 4.53 12.14 -6.13
C THR A 64 4.44 10.68 -5.70
N ILE A 65 3.47 10.32 -4.84
CA ILE A 65 3.31 8.95 -4.35
C ILE A 65 2.89 8.03 -5.48
N GLU A 66 2.00 8.48 -6.36
CA GLU A 66 1.61 7.77 -7.58
C GLU A 66 2.82 7.45 -8.46
N LYS A 67 3.65 8.46 -8.74
CA LYS A 67 4.86 8.28 -9.55
C LYS A 67 5.85 7.32 -8.90
N GLU A 68 6.17 7.50 -7.62
CA GLU A 68 7.10 6.62 -6.89
C GLU A 68 6.57 5.17 -6.82
N THR A 69 5.27 5.01 -6.61
CA THR A 69 4.62 3.69 -6.61
C THR A 69 4.70 3.04 -7.98
N PHE A 70 4.42 3.81 -9.04
CA PHE A 70 4.55 3.34 -10.41
C PHE A 70 5.98 2.90 -10.72
N GLU A 71 6.99 3.72 -10.40
CA GLU A 71 8.39 3.41 -10.66
C GLU A 71 8.85 2.12 -9.96
N GLU A 72 8.48 1.94 -8.69
CA GLU A 72 8.79 0.72 -7.93
C GLU A 72 8.11 -0.51 -8.55
N MET A 73 6.81 -0.42 -8.86
CA MET A 73 6.07 -1.53 -9.45
C MET A 73 6.53 -1.84 -10.89
N TRP A 74 6.87 -0.81 -11.66
CA TRP A 74 7.43 -0.96 -13.01
C TRP A 74 8.75 -1.72 -12.95
N LYS A 75 9.63 -1.38 -12.00
CA LYS A 75 10.87 -2.11 -11.75
C LYS A 75 10.61 -3.55 -11.29
N LEU A 76 9.66 -3.77 -10.37
CA LEU A 76 9.28 -5.12 -9.93
C LEU A 76 8.76 -5.97 -11.08
N SER A 77 8.03 -5.39 -12.03
CA SER A 77 7.54 -6.13 -13.21
C SER A 77 8.64 -6.67 -14.13
N GLU A 78 9.89 -6.23 -13.95
CA GLU A 78 11.07 -6.74 -14.67
C GLU A 78 11.74 -7.93 -13.99
N THR A 79 11.49 -8.14 -12.70
CA THR A 79 12.14 -9.21 -11.94
C THR A 79 11.47 -10.54 -12.24
N SER A 80 12.25 -11.62 -12.34
CA SER A 80 11.71 -12.96 -12.59
C SER A 80 10.74 -13.44 -11.50
N GLU A 81 10.90 -12.93 -10.28
CA GLU A 81 10.15 -13.33 -9.09
C GLU A 81 8.77 -12.68 -9.02
N ALA A 82 8.66 -11.41 -9.43
CA ALA A 82 7.42 -10.64 -9.34
C ALA A 82 6.72 -10.45 -10.68
N LYS A 83 7.34 -10.83 -11.81
CA LYS A 83 6.79 -10.67 -13.16
C LYS A 83 5.38 -11.22 -13.31
N GLU A 84 5.06 -12.36 -12.69
CA GLU A 84 3.72 -12.96 -12.77
C GLU A 84 2.64 -12.14 -12.03
N CYS A 85 3.04 -11.22 -11.15
CA CYS A 85 2.13 -10.31 -10.45
C CYS A 85 1.71 -9.11 -11.32
N PHE A 86 2.39 -8.85 -12.43
CA PHE A 86 2.21 -7.63 -13.22
C PHE A 86 2.00 -7.93 -14.70
N ARG A 87 1.16 -7.13 -15.37
CA ARG A 87 1.10 -7.08 -16.82
C ARG A 87 1.35 -5.67 -17.31
N ARG A 88 2.39 -5.51 -18.11
CA ARG A 88 2.63 -4.28 -18.88
C ARG A 88 1.64 -4.22 -20.03
N ILE A 89 0.96 -3.09 -20.15
CA ILE A 89 -0.07 -2.87 -21.17
C ILE A 89 0.13 -1.53 -21.85
N GLU A 90 -0.34 -1.46 -23.08
CA GLU A 90 -0.57 -0.20 -23.78
C GLU A 90 -1.79 0.49 -23.17
N HIS A 91 -1.65 1.76 -22.84
CA HIS A 91 -2.74 2.58 -22.34
C HIS A 91 -3.03 3.72 -23.32
N PHE A 92 -4.30 3.87 -23.64
CA PHE A 92 -4.83 4.99 -24.41
C PHE A 92 -5.81 5.72 -23.53
N GLU A 93 -5.55 7.01 -23.31
CA GLU A 93 -6.48 7.87 -22.61
C GLU A 93 -7.06 8.88 -23.57
N TYR A 94 -8.39 9.00 -23.57
CA TYR A 94 -9.13 9.90 -24.44
C TYR A 94 -9.90 10.90 -23.59
N THR A 95 -9.88 12.17 -23.98
CA THR A 95 -10.57 13.24 -23.25
C THR A 95 -11.41 14.06 -24.21
N SER A 96 -12.60 14.45 -23.76
CA SER A 96 -13.53 15.29 -24.53
C SER A 96 -13.18 16.78 -24.46
N SER A 97 -12.34 17.18 -23.51
CA SER A 97 -11.80 18.53 -23.38
C SER A 97 -10.58 18.72 -24.27
N GLU A 98 -10.49 19.91 -24.88
CA GLU A 98 -9.26 20.34 -25.53
C GLU A 98 -8.14 20.44 -24.50
N ARG A 99 -6.94 20.06 -24.92
CA ARG A 99 -5.76 20.13 -24.09
C ARG A 99 -5.18 21.53 -24.15
N ASP A 100 -4.82 22.09 -23.00
CA ASP A 100 -3.88 23.20 -22.94
C ASP A 100 -2.47 22.70 -23.28
N GLU A 101 -1.93 23.13 -24.43
CA GLU A 101 -0.60 22.74 -24.89
C GLU A 101 0.53 23.44 -24.10
N SER A 102 0.20 24.47 -23.32
CA SER A 102 1.16 25.17 -22.46
C SER A 102 1.43 24.45 -21.13
N GLU A 103 0.57 23.50 -20.75
CA GLU A 103 0.72 22.70 -19.54
C GLU A 103 1.11 21.24 -19.85
N PRO A 104 2.16 20.70 -19.20
CA PRO A 104 2.52 19.30 -19.31
C PRO A 104 1.48 18.43 -18.60
N THR A 105 1.16 17.27 -19.20
CA THR A 105 0.23 16.34 -18.55
C THR A 105 0.90 15.68 -17.34
N PRO A 106 0.16 15.33 -16.28
CA PRO A 106 0.72 14.58 -15.15
C PRO A 106 1.35 13.24 -15.52
N ARG A 107 1.13 12.73 -16.75
CA ARG A 107 1.53 11.40 -17.23
C ARG A 107 2.78 11.39 -18.11
N GLU A 108 3.43 12.52 -18.33
CA GLU A 108 4.65 12.57 -19.17
C GLU A 108 5.80 11.71 -18.64
N TYR A 109 5.77 11.34 -17.36
CA TYR A 109 6.76 10.44 -16.77
C TYR A 109 6.56 8.96 -17.15
N MET A 110 5.43 8.61 -17.79
CA MET A 110 5.12 7.24 -18.16
C MET A 110 6.00 6.77 -19.35
N PRO A 111 6.34 5.47 -19.42
CA PRO A 111 7.17 4.94 -20.51
C PRO A 111 6.52 5.12 -21.90
N GLU A 112 7.35 5.54 -22.86
CA GLU A 112 6.95 5.86 -24.24
C GLU A 112 5.75 6.81 -24.36
N PHE A 113 5.59 7.71 -23.39
CA PHE A 113 4.54 8.70 -23.42
C PHE A 113 4.57 9.54 -24.70
N ARG A 114 3.40 9.71 -25.32
CA ARG A 114 3.20 10.59 -26.48
C ARG A 114 1.74 11.03 -26.58
N TYR A 115 1.53 12.19 -27.19
CA TYR A 115 0.21 12.61 -27.63
C TYR A 115 -0.22 11.88 -28.89
N LEU A 116 -1.50 11.55 -28.97
CA LEU A 116 -2.10 10.97 -30.16
C LEU A 116 -2.37 12.06 -31.19
N ASP A 117 -2.18 11.72 -32.46
CA ASP A 117 -2.51 12.58 -33.58
C ASP A 117 -4.03 12.81 -33.63
N ARG A 118 -4.46 14.08 -33.62
CA ARG A 118 -5.88 14.46 -33.67
C ARG A 118 -6.62 13.83 -34.85
N SER A 119 -5.94 13.62 -35.98
CA SER A 119 -6.51 13.00 -37.18
C SER A 119 -6.80 11.50 -37.04
N LYS A 120 -6.23 10.85 -36.02
CA LYS A 120 -6.37 9.42 -35.74
C LYS A 120 -7.26 9.15 -34.52
N LEU A 121 -7.81 10.18 -33.89
CA LEU A 121 -8.70 10.03 -32.75
C LEU A 121 -10.05 9.45 -33.20
N PRO A 122 -10.68 8.57 -32.39
CA PRO A 122 -12.01 8.08 -32.68
C PRO A 122 -13.01 9.23 -32.78
N SER A 123 -13.77 9.29 -33.88
CA SER A 123 -14.77 10.33 -34.09
C SER A 123 -16.16 9.94 -33.56
N GLU A 124 -16.40 8.66 -33.25
CA GLU A 124 -17.70 8.09 -32.84
C GLU A 124 -17.49 6.94 -31.84
N PRO A 125 -18.42 6.69 -30.88
CA PRO A 125 -19.68 7.40 -30.64
C PRO A 125 -19.53 8.63 -29.71
N PHE A 126 -18.32 8.95 -29.27
CA PHE A 126 -18.06 10.07 -28.36
C PHE A 126 -17.10 11.06 -29.04
N HIS A 127 -17.32 12.35 -28.81
CA HIS A 127 -16.41 13.39 -29.24
C HIS A 127 -15.12 13.32 -28.41
N VAL A 128 -14.01 12.95 -29.06
CA VAL A 128 -12.68 12.93 -28.47
C VAL A 128 -11.88 14.12 -28.99
N ALA A 129 -11.54 15.05 -28.10
CA ALA A 129 -10.80 16.28 -28.44
C ALA A 129 -9.28 16.08 -28.35
N SER A 130 -8.83 15.21 -27.45
CA SER A 130 -7.41 14.90 -27.25
C SER A 130 -7.22 13.45 -26.81
N GLY A 131 -6.00 12.93 -27.02
CA GLY A 131 -5.65 11.62 -26.52
C GLY A 131 -4.15 11.46 -26.25
N GLU A 132 -3.84 10.54 -25.35
CA GLU A 132 -2.50 10.24 -24.86
C GLU A 132 -2.26 8.73 -24.99
N PHE A 133 -1.01 8.37 -25.29
CA PHE A 133 -0.53 6.99 -25.27
C PHE A 133 0.66 6.88 -24.34
N PHE A 134 0.71 5.80 -23.57
CA PHE A 134 1.87 5.41 -22.79
C PHE A 134 1.76 3.93 -22.43
N TYR A 135 2.88 3.31 -22.02
CA TYR A 135 2.82 2.02 -21.36
C TYR A 135 2.56 2.20 -19.86
N THR A 136 1.76 1.31 -19.30
CA THR A 136 1.53 1.22 -17.86
C THR A 136 1.50 -0.23 -17.42
N ILE A 137 1.22 -0.47 -16.14
CA ILE A 137 1.09 -1.80 -15.56
C ILE A 137 -0.30 -2.00 -14.97
N THR A 138 -0.75 -3.24 -15.01
CA THR A 138 -1.87 -3.75 -14.22
C THR A 138 -1.35 -4.81 -13.27
N ILE A 139 -2.00 -4.95 -12.12
CA ILE A 139 -1.58 -5.88 -11.06
C ILE A 139 -2.58 -7.03 -10.99
N ASP A 140 -2.06 -8.24 -11.02
CA ASP A 140 -2.82 -9.43 -10.67
C ASP A 140 -2.89 -9.54 -9.15
N VAL A 141 -3.93 -8.93 -8.54
CA VAL A 141 -4.08 -8.85 -7.08
C VAL A 141 -4.04 -10.23 -6.39
N PRO A 142 -4.74 -11.27 -6.89
CA PRO A 142 -4.60 -12.63 -6.39
C PRO A 142 -3.17 -13.18 -6.34
N ALA A 143 -2.29 -12.77 -7.26
CA ALA A 143 -0.88 -13.16 -7.24
C ALA A 143 -0.02 -12.23 -6.37
N TYR A 144 -0.29 -10.92 -6.41
CA TYR A 144 0.54 -9.91 -5.77
C TYR A 144 0.43 -9.90 -4.24
N LEU A 145 -0.77 -10.11 -3.69
CA LEU A 145 -0.92 -10.10 -2.22
C LEU A 145 -0.22 -11.30 -1.56
N PRO A 146 -0.33 -12.55 -2.06
CA PRO A 146 0.49 -13.67 -1.58
C PRO A 146 1.99 -13.45 -1.80
N TYR A 147 2.40 -12.79 -2.88
CA TYR A 147 3.80 -12.42 -3.10
C TYR A 147 4.32 -11.52 -1.96
N LEU A 148 3.63 -10.40 -1.67
CA LEU A 148 4.02 -9.49 -0.58
C LEU A 148 4.03 -10.20 0.78
N LEU A 149 2.99 -11.00 1.04
CA LEU A 149 2.90 -11.82 2.25
C LEU A 149 4.08 -12.78 2.40
N SER A 150 4.43 -13.51 1.34
CA SER A 150 5.53 -14.49 1.36
C SER A 150 6.86 -13.81 1.62
N HIS A 151 7.12 -12.66 0.97
CA HIS A 151 8.32 -11.87 1.20
C HIS A 151 8.39 -11.32 2.62
N PHE A 152 7.26 -10.85 3.16
CA PHE A 152 7.20 -10.35 4.54
C PHE A 152 7.54 -11.44 5.56
N LEU A 153 6.96 -12.63 5.39
CA LEU A 153 7.25 -13.78 6.26
C LEU A 153 8.70 -14.25 6.11
N PHE A 154 9.23 -14.30 4.88
CA PHE A 154 10.62 -14.68 4.63
C PHE A 154 11.62 -13.71 5.28
N ALA A 155 11.29 -12.42 5.31
CA ALA A 155 12.07 -11.39 6.01
C ALA A 155 11.96 -11.46 7.55
N GLY A 156 11.24 -12.44 8.10
CA GLY A 156 11.06 -12.64 9.54
C GLY A 156 9.87 -11.88 10.14
N GLY A 157 9.03 -11.28 9.30
CA GLY A 157 7.78 -10.66 9.72
C GLY A 157 6.80 -11.67 10.30
N ARG A 158 5.93 -11.22 11.20
CA ARG A 158 4.94 -12.07 11.88
C ARG A 158 3.52 -11.63 11.59
N ILE A 159 2.59 -12.59 11.48
CA ILE A 159 1.16 -12.31 11.32
C ILE A 159 0.37 -12.92 12.45
N LEU A 160 -0.58 -12.13 12.95
CA LEU A 160 -1.50 -12.48 13.99
C LEU A 160 -2.91 -12.18 13.50
N ARG A 161 -3.75 -13.21 13.48
CA ARG A 161 -5.16 -13.02 13.13
C ARG A 161 -5.90 -12.45 14.33
N GLY A 162 -6.60 -11.35 14.13
CA GLY A 162 -7.43 -10.75 15.17
C GLY A 162 -8.03 -9.41 14.78
N SER A 163 -9.13 -9.07 15.44
CA SER A 163 -9.83 -7.79 15.26
C SER A 163 -9.39 -6.80 16.33
N VAL A 164 -8.86 -5.67 15.92
CA VAL A 164 -8.55 -4.54 16.81
C VAL A 164 -9.74 -3.59 16.79
N LEU A 165 -10.37 -3.41 17.95
CA LEU A 165 -11.51 -2.52 18.15
C LEU A 165 -11.07 -1.13 18.62
N HIS A 166 -9.94 -1.03 19.32
CA HIS A 166 -9.40 0.24 19.81
C HIS A 166 -7.86 0.19 19.90
N LEU A 167 -7.16 1.28 19.60
CA LEU A 167 -5.68 1.34 19.61
C LEU A 167 -5.06 0.95 20.95
N SER A 168 -5.75 1.22 22.07
CA SER A 168 -5.29 0.85 23.42
C SER A 168 -5.04 -0.65 23.58
N GLN A 169 -5.72 -1.52 22.81
CA GLN A 169 -5.47 -2.96 22.82
C GLN A 169 -4.05 -3.32 22.38
N ILE A 170 -3.40 -2.45 21.59
CA ILE A 170 -2.04 -2.59 21.09
C ILE A 170 -1.08 -1.66 21.84
N ALA A 171 -1.49 -0.44 22.16
CA ALA A 171 -0.59 0.60 22.68
C ALA A 171 0.09 0.20 24.00
N GLU A 172 -0.58 -0.54 24.87
CA GLU A 172 -0.05 -0.88 26.20
C GLU A 172 0.76 -2.18 26.20
N ASN A 173 0.35 -3.17 25.41
CA ASN A 173 0.86 -4.55 25.51
C ASN A 173 1.31 -5.13 24.17
N GLY A 174 1.42 -4.31 23.13
CA GLY A 174 1.79 -4.72 21.79
C GLY A 174 0.85 -5.79 21.26
N VAL A 175 1.42 -6.89 20.75
CA VAL A 175 0.64 -7.98 20.17
C VAL A 175 0.17 -9.02 21.19
N TYR A 176 0.46 -8.84 22.48
CA TYR A 176 0.29 -9.89 23.50
C TYR A 176 -1.14 -10.45 23.59
N ALA A 177 -2.16 -9.60 23.42
CA ALA A 177 -3.56 -10.01 23.43
C ALA A 177 -3.93 -10.98 22.28
N PHE A 178 -3.17 -10.95 21.18
CA PHE A 178 -3.42 -11.71 19.96
C PHE A 178 -2.57 -12.98 19.84
N LEU A 179 -1.69 -13.23 20.81
CA LEU A 179 -0.88 -14.45 20.88
C LEU A 179 -1.76 -15.67 21.23
N SER A 180 -1.33 -16.85 20.79
CA SER A 180 -1.92 -18.10 21.25
C SER A 180 -1.68 -18.32 22.77
N PRO A 181 -2.52 -19.12 23.46
CA PRO A 181 -2.30 -19.45 24.87
C PRO A 181 -0.89 -19.99 25.15
N ASP A 182 -0.39 -20.88 24.29
CA ASP A 182 0.94 -21.49 24.44
C ASP A 182 2.07 -20.45 24.39
N GLU A 183 1.96 -19.49 23.46
CA GLU A 183 2.94 -18.42 23.34
C GLU A 183 2.95 -17.48 24.54
N ARG A 184 1.76 -17.14 25.08
CA ARG A 184 1.65 -16.35 26.30
C ARG A 184 2.26 -17.06 27.51
N SER A 185 2.03 -18.38 27.61
CA SER A 185 2.55 -19.19 28.71
C SER A 185 4.05 -19.51 28.57
N SER A 186 4.62 -19.42 27.37
CA SER A 186 6.04 -19.71 27.13
C SER A 186 7.01 -18.68 27.75
N GLY A 187 6.52 -17.48 28.08
CA GLY A 187 7.35 -16.38 28.60
C GLY A 187 8.32 -15.79 27.57
N THR A 188 8.28 -16.23 26.31
CA THR A 188 9.14 -15.75 25.23
C THR A 188 8.77 -14.34 24.75
N VAL A 189 7.48 -14.00 24.84
CA VAL A 189 6.95 -12.66 24.52
C VAL A 189 6.35 -12.07 25.79
N LYS A 190 6.83 -10.89 26.17
CA LYS A 190 6.30 -10.13 27.31
C LYS A 190 5.30 -9.08 26.81
N PRO A 191 4.29 -8.74 27.63
CA PRO A 191 3.41 -7.61 27.34
C PRO A 191 4.21 -6.31 27.49
N GLU A 192 4.56 -5.69 26.37
CA GLU A 192 5.30 -4.43 26.34
C GLU A 192 4.71 -3.51 25.26
N PRO A 193 4.69 -2.19 25.49
CA PRO A 193 4.30 -1.22 24.47
C PRO A 193 5.19 -1.33 23.22
N PRO A 194 4.62 -1.30 22.00
CA PRO A 194 5.43 -1.26 20.80
C PRO A 194 6.10 0.11 20.66
N ALA A 195 7.18 0.16 19.89
CA ALA A 195 7.85 1.42 19.54
C ALA A 195 6.99 2.28 18.59
N GLY A 196 6.08 1.66 17.85
CA GLY A 196 5.16 2.35 16.95
C GLY A 196 4.00 1.47 16.50
N ILE A 197 2.91 2.12 16.13
CA ILE A 197 1.72 1.50 15.57
C ILE A 197 1.45 2.15 14.21
N VAL A 198 1.30 1.33 13.18
CA VAL A 198 0.94 1.78 11.84
C VAL A 198 -0.47 1.29 11.53
N VAL A 199 -1.37 2.21 11.21
CA VAL A 199 -2.79 1.92 10.99
C VAL A 199 -3.06 1.81 9.50
N CYS A 200 -3.35 0.60 9.02
CA CYS A 200 -3.62 0.26 7.62
C CYS A 200 -4.98 -0.45 7.46
N VAL A 201 -6.02 0.10 8.09
CA VAL A 201 -7.37 -0.52 8.13
C VAL A 201 -8.31 -0.03 7.02
N GLY A 202 -7.86 0.84 6.12
CA GLY A 202 -8.68 1.40 5.04
C GLY A 202 -9.96 2.06 5.57
N LEU A 203 -11.11 1.69 5.01
CA LEU A 203 -12.43 2.17 5.48
C LEU A 203 -12.73 1.80 6.94
N GLY A 204 -12.05 0.78 7.49
CA GLY A 204 -12.16 0.40 8.90
C GLY A 204 -11.74 1.50 9.88
N ALA A 205 -10.99 2.52 9.43
CA ALA A 205 -10.54 3.63 10.26
C ALA A 205 -11.71 4.40 10.90
N ARG A 206 -12.86 4.44 10.22
CA ARG A 206 -14.08 5.08 10.72
C ARG A 206 -14.61 4.50 12.04
N TRP A 207 -14.33 3.21 12.28
CA TRP A 207 -14.85 2.48 13.45
C TRP A 207 -13.75 2.03 14.41
N LEU A 208 -12.49 2.31 14.09
CA LEU A 208 -11.37 1.93 14.94
C LEU A 208 -11.22 2.94 16.07
N GLY A 209 -11.44 2.47 17.29
CA GLY A 209 -11.29 3.25 18.50
C GLY A 209 -9.93 3.94 18.64
N GLY A 210 -9.92 5.27 18.83
CA GLY A 210 -8.72 6.10 18.89
C GLY A 210 -8.19 6.58 17.54
N VAL A 211 -8.90 6.31 16.43
CA VAL A 211 -8.57 6.75 15.06
C VAL A 211 -9.77 7.42 14.37
N GLU A 212 -10.97 7.26 14.92
CA GLU A 212 -12.26 7.45 14.25
C GLU A 212 -12.28 8.67 13.31
N ASP A 213 -12.38 8.38 12.01
CA ASP A 213 -12.57 9.40 10.99
C ASP A 213 -14.05 9.81 10.93
N GLU A 214 -14.41 10.83 11.70
CA GLU A 214 -15.79 11.33 11.81
C GLU A 214 -16.29 12.00 10.52
N LYS A 215 -15.38 12.44 9.64
CA LYS A 215 -15.69 13.06 8.34
C LYS A 215 -15.08 12.22 7.23
N GLY A 216 -15.82 11.24 6.73
CA GLY A 216 -15.38 10.51 5.53
C GLY A 216 -15.04 11.51 4.42
N SER A 217 -13.90 11.32 3.76
CA SER A 217 -13.41 12.17 2.65
C SER A 217 -14.41 12.38 1.49
N LEU A 218 -15.51 11.63 1.49
CA LEU A 218 -16.65 11.78 0.59
C LEU A 218 -17.60 12.92 0.98
N ASP A 219 -17.76 13.24 2.27
CA ASP A 219 -18.59 14.38 2.72
C ASP A 219 -17.92 15.72 2.39
N GLN A 220 -16.58 15.77 2.42
CA GLN A 220 -15.83 16.97 2.03
C GLN A 220 -16.05 17.32 0.54
N ARG A 221 -16.12 16.32 -0.34
CA ARG A 221 -16.40 16.53 -1.78
C ARG A 221 -17.84 16.96 -2.05
N ARG A 222 -18.77 16.68 -1.15
CA ARG A 222 -20.18 17.11 -1.29
C ARG A 222 -20.35 18.58 -0.91
N GLU A 223 -19.66 19.04 0.13
CA GLU A 223 -19.63 20.46 0.50
C GLU A 223 -18.95 21.31 -0.59
N ASP A 224 -17.89 20.81 -1.23
CA ASP A 224 -17.18 21.53 -2.30
C ASP A 224 -18.00 21.61 -3.61
N CYS A 225 -18.89 20.66 -3.88
CA CYS A 225 -19.80 20.70 -5.04
C CYS A 225 -21.06 21.56 -4.81
N GLU A 226 -21.48 21.79 -3.56
CA GLU A 226 -22.59 22.68 -3.23
C GLU A 226 -22.15 24.15 -3.06
N ALA A 227 -20.84 24.42 -3.10
CA ALA A 227 -20.23 25.75 -3.01
C ALA A 227 -19.79 26.35 -4.36
N LEU A 228 -20.11 25.70 -5.50
CA LEU A 228 -19.92 26.19 -6.88
C LEU A 228 -21.27 26.38 -7.58
#